data_AF-A0A7W0T1S3-F1
#
_entry.id   AF-A0A7W0T1S3-F1
#
_cell.length_a   1.000
_cell.length_b   1.000
_cell.length_c   1.000
_cell.angle_alpha   90.00
_cell.angle_beta   90.00
_cell.angle_gamma   90.00
#
_symmetry.space_group_name_H-M   'P 1'
#
loop_
_entity.id
_entity.type
_entity.pdbx_description
1 polymer ?
#
loop_
_entity_poly.entity_id
_entity_poly.type
_entity_poly.pdbx_seq_one_letter_code
_entity_poly.pdbx_strand_id
1 'polypeptide(L)'
;MATGLSETLRETIAYAKLPTDHRGLLPLERARAILATTQVYPKAVVHEGRTPEEVEEVAIAHAIHAALVSLESADEALAHLTQLTWHGALFDGCTLVERYGITMLPWVGGRVVDGMLIAPVYGLEATFAAFGTEEAFDLLMKLKLVDYLREPGRVPVGDVAAVPELEPKAALDGRVFAVIDRFIAAQPVVAARVLARRMVAAPKVKRWRELAARLPKTAAVEACLDVVPAAPLTAKAILDVLDTAAKDPSPETWPKFATATEDDPDTLEYHALRLVAARSRGGEDWGIVLERITGSYSPWEPTRIQRFVYGSTARESGRTTEKPIAFELDRVPDHANGEPLETALANVVVNGPAGPAKLSDATAKKLDLRPGMACELEGDAGFNLRLRGYLALHPDAFWAPPADAIAELAIPDAEVLVVATEFRHVVGATYERLKKTVSWHGLPSKSETYKSLAAALVARKPKLFKPGEPNTDWRLHAVHEIE
;
A
#
# COMPACT_ATOMS: atom_id res chain seq x y z
N MET A 1 -5.35 24.20 -8.01
CA MET A 1 -6.29 25.23 -7.53
C MET A 1 -6.15 25.33 -6.03
N ALA A 2 -5.76 26.47 -5.48
CA ALA A 2 -5.63 26.65 -4.03
C ALA A 2 -7.03 26.67 -3.40
N THR A 3 -7.49 25.53 -2.90
CA THR A 3 -8.63 25.46 -1.99
C THR A 3 -8.22 26.25 -0.75
N GLY A 4 -8.85 27.41 -0.52
CA GLY A 4 -8.58 28.19 0.69
C GLY A 4 -8.77 27.36 1.95
N LEU A 5 -8.04 27.71 3.03
CA LEU A 5 -8.21 27.05 4.32
C LEU A 5 -9.68 27.10 4.76
N SER A 6 -10.16 26.02 5.37
CA SER A 6 -11.48 25.99 6.01
C SER A 6 -11.58 27.11 7.06
N GLU A 7 -12.80 27.52 7.38
CA GLU A 7 -13.06 28.48 8.45
C GLU A 7 -12.52 27.97 9.79
N THR A 8 -12.76 26.69 10.10
CA THR A 8 -12.29 26.01 11.32
C THR A 8 -10.76 26.00 11.44
N LEU A 9 -10.05 25.76 10.34
CA LEU A 9 -8.58 25.79 10.33
C LEU A 9 -8.06 27.22 10.55
N ARG A 10 -8.70 28.24 9.98
CA ARG A 10 -8.35 29.65 10.20
C ARG A 10 -8.59 30.07 11.65
N GLU A 11 -9.70 29.67 12.24
CA GLU A 11 -10.01 29.94 13.65
C GLU A 11 -8.96 29.31 14.58
N THR A 12 -8.58 28.06 14.33
CA THR A 12 -7.55 27.35 15.11
C THR A 12 -6.23 28.10 15.12
N ILE A 13 -5.77 28.60 13.96
CA ILE A 13 -4.56 29.41 13.87
C ILE A 13 -4.75 30.76 14.57
N ALA A 14 -5.91 31.40 14.43
CA ALA A 14 -6.22 32.68 15.08
C ALA A 14 -6.22 32.57 16.62
N TYR A 15 -6.70 31.45 17.17
CA TYR A 15 -6.70 31.20 18.62
C TYR A 15 -5.31 31.11 19.23
N ALA A 16 -4.30 30.70 18.46
CA ALA A 16 -2.91 30.70 18.91
C ALA A 16 -2.31 32.11 19.01
N LYS A 17 -2.90 33.12 18.34
CA LYS A 17 -2.42 34.52 18.28
C LYS A 17 -0.95 34.63 17.86
N LEU A 18 -0.51 33.76 16.95
CA LEU A 18 0.84 33.71 16.43
C LEU A 18 0.89 34.23 14.98
N PRO A 19 2.03 34.81 14.53
CA PRO A 19 2.18 35.25 13.14
C PRO A 19 2.01 34.11 12.14
N THR A 20 1.31 34.37 11.04
CA THR A 20 1.09 33.40 9.96
C THR A 20 1.91 33.73 8.71
N ASP A 21 2.25 32.72 7.92
CA ASP A 21 2.87 32.88 6.61
C ASP A 21 1.82 33.09 5.49
N HIS A 22 2.27 33.09 4.23
CA HIS A 22 1.42 33.27 3.05
C HIS A 22 0.33 32.21 2.87
N ARG A 23 0.41 31.07 3.57
CA ARG A 23 -0.59 30.00 3.56
C ARG A 23 -1.73 30.29 4.54
N GLY A 24 -1.56 31.26 5.45
CA GLY A 24 -2.45 31.47 6.59
C GLY A 24 -2.21 30.49 7.74
N LEU A 25 -1.05 29.81 7.74
CA LEU A 25 -0.60 28.84 8.75
C LEU A 25 0.63 29.39 9.49
N LEU A 26 1.10 28.71 10.54
CA LEU A 26 2.39 29.07 11.12
C LEU A 26 3.52 28.85 10.12
N PRO A 27 4.54 29.74 10.08
CA PRO A 27 5.77 29.46 9.36
C PRO A 27 6.34 28.09 9.77
N LEU A 28 6.75 27.28 8.79
CA LEU A 28 7.12 25.88 9.01
C LEU A 28 8.24 25.72 10.06
N GLU A 29 9.26 26.58 10.00
CA GLU A 29 10.35 26.59 10.99
C GLU A 29 9.84 26.87 12.42
N ARG A 30 8.85 27.75 12.56
CA ARG A 30 8.25 28.07 13.86
C ARG A 30 7.40 26.92 14.38
N ALA A 31 6.61 26.26 13.52
CA ALA A 31 5.84 25.09 13.89
C ALA A 31 6.75 23.94 14.39
N ARG A 32 7.81 23.63 13.64
CA ARG A 32 8.83 22.64 14.03
C ARG A 32 9.51 23.01 15.34
N ALA A 33 9.87 24.29 15.55
CA ALA A 33 10.49 24.75 16.79
C ALA A 33 9.59 24.61 18.04
N ILE A 34 8.29 24.85 17.89
CA ILE A 34 7.30 24.63 18.97
C ILE A 34 7.27 23.13 19.32
N LEU A 35 7.12 22.26 18.32
CA LEU A 35 6.97 20.83 18.55
C LEU A 35 8.26 20.15 19.02
N ALA A 36 9.43 20.60 18.57
CA ALA A 36 10.72 20.08 19.01
C ALA A 36 10.99 20.30 20.50
N THR A 37 10.35 21.32 21.11
CA THR A 37 10.48 21.61 22.55
C THR A 37 9.30 21.11 23.37
N THR A 38 8.28 20.53 22.72
CA THR A 38 7.05 20.06 23.38
C THR A 38 7.12 18.56 23.63
N GLN A 39 7.08 18.13 24.90
CA GLN A 39 6.97 16.72 25.28
C GLN A 39 5.56 16.35 25.79
N VAL A 40 4.79 17.35 26.24
CA VAL A 40 3.50 17.16 26.90
C VAL A 40 2.47 18.06 26.22
N TYR A 41 1.32 17.49 25.84
CA TYR A 41 0.12 18.24 25.47
C TYR A 41 -0.69 18.53 26.74
N PRO A 42 -0.84 19.81 27.15
CA PRO A 42 -1.41 20.14 28.46
C PRO A 42 -2.91 19.90 28.52
N LYS A 43 -3.46 19.91 29.74
CA LYS A 43 -4.89 19.74 30.00
C LYS A 43 -5.62 21.06 29.78
N ALA A 44 -6.00 21.35 28.55
CA ALA A 44 -6.83 22.52 28.25
C ALA A 44 -8.29 22.28 28.74
N VAL A 45 -8.64 22.84 29.92
CA VAL A 45 -10.03 22.85 30.41
C VAL A 45 -10.68 24.19 30.09
N VAL A 46 -11.81 24.17 29.40
CA VAL A 46 -12.60 25.37 29.11
C VAL A 46 -13.75 25.48 30.11
N HIS A 47 -13.59 26.29 31.16
CA HIS A 47 -14.69 26.65 32.06
C HIS A 47 -14.58 28.13 32.49
N GLU A 48 -15.68 28.71 32.97
CA GLU A 48 -15.72 30.08 33.50
C GLU A 48 -14.94 30.16 34.83
N GLY A 49 -14.12 31.21 35.00
CA GLY A 49 -13.34 31.43 36.22
C GLY A 49 -11.91 30.87 36.22
N ARG A 50 -11.27 30.74 35.05
CA ARG A 50 -9.90 30.17 34.93
C ARG A 50 -8.87 30.87 35.80
N THR A 51 -7.95 30.08 36.37
CA THR A 51 -6.73 30.63 36.98
C THR A 51 -5.76 31.11 35.88
N PRO A 52 -4.79 31.99 36.20
CA PRO A 52 -3.76 32.40 35.25
C PRO A 52 -3.00 31.22 34.62
N GLU A 53 -2.74 30.17 35.38
CA GLU A 53 -2.05 28.95 34.92
C GLU A 53 -2.89 28.20 33.87
N GLU A 54 -4.20 28.07 34.08
CA GLU A 54 -5.10 27.43 33.11
C GLU A 54 -5.23 28.25 31.81
N VAL A 55 -5.11 29.57 31.89
CA VAL A 55 -5.06 30.43 30.69
C VAL A 55 -3.78 30.17 29.89
N GLU A 56 -2.64 30.00 30.57
CA GLU A 56 -1.37 29.67 29.93
C GLU A 56 -1.39 28.27 29.30
N GLU A 57 -1.91 27.26 30.00
CA GLU A 57 -2.05 25.90 29.47
C GLU A 57 -2.91 25.85 28.19
N VAL A 58 -4.00 26.61 28.15
CA VAL A 58 -4.84 26.71 26.94
C VAL A 58 -4.10 27.41 25.80
N ALA A 59 -3.32 28.45 26.08
CA ALA A 59 -2.50 29.11 25.05
C ALA A 59 -1.43 28.15 24.48
N ILE A 60 -0.80 27.34 25.33
CA ILE A 60 0.16 26.32 24.93
C ILE A 60 -0.53 25.25 24.07
N ALA A 61 -1.70 24.74 24.49
CA ALA A 61 -2.47 23.76 23.72
C ALA A 61 -2.83 24.27 22.32
N HIS A 62 -3.28 25.53 22.20
CA HIS A 62 -3.56 26.16 20.91
C HIS A 62 -2.29 26.33 20.06
N ALA A 63 -1.16 26.72 20.66
CA ALA A 63 0.10 26.86 19.93
C ALA A 63 0.61 25.52 19.39
N ILE A 64 0.51 24.45 20.19
CA ILE A 64 0.88 23.09 19.77
C ILE A 64 -0.04 22.62 18.64
N HIS A 65 -1.36 22.80 18.77
CA HIS A 65 -2.31 22.41 17.73
C HIS A 65 -2.09 23.20 16.44
N ALA A 66 -1.94 24.52 16.51
CA ALA A 66 -1.58 25.37 15.37
C ALA A 66 -0.28 24.91 14.70
N ALA A 67 0.72 24.50 15.49
CA ALA A 67 1.96 23.94 14.96
C ALA A 67 1.73 22.61 14.22
N LEU A 68 0.97 21.68 14.81
CA LEU A 68 0.65 20.38 14.21
C LEU A 68 -0.04 20.52 12.86
N VAL A 69 -1.03 21.41 12.71
CA VAL A 69 -1.74 21.61 11.42
C VAL A 69 -0.91 22.37 10.38
N SER A 70 0.18 23.02 10.81
CA SER A 70 1.06 23.82 9.95
C SER A 70 2.23 23.03 9.35
N LEU A 71 2.40 21.77 9.76
CA LEU A 71 3.43 20.88 9.25
C LEU A 71 3.20 20.54 7.77
N GLU A 72 4.29 20.15 7.12
CA GLU A 72 4.35 19.98 5.67
C GLU A 72 3.59 18.75 5.20
N SER A 73 3.68 17.64 5.94
CA SER A 73 3.09 16.36 5.60
C SER A 73 2.35 15.72 6.78
N ALA A 74 1.49 14.75 6.45
CA ALA A 74 0.82 13.91 7.43
C ALA A 74 1.81 13.09 8.26
N ASP A 75 2.85 12.54 7.62
CA ASP A 75 3.85 11.71 8.29
C ASP A 75 4.62 12.48 9.36
N GLU A 76 4.97 13.74 9.06
CA GLU A 76 5.61 14.64 10.02
C GLU A 76 4.69 14.92 11.22
N ALA A 77 3.40 15.18 10.96
CA ALA A 77 2.41 15.40 12.01
C ALA A 77 2.21 14.15 12.89
N LEU A 78 2.11 12.96 12.28
CA LEU A 78 1.99 11.69 12.99
C LEU A 78 3.21 11.42 13.89
N ALA A 79 4.42 11.69 13.40
CA ALA A 79 5.64 11.52 14.17
C ALA A 79 5.61 12.38 15.46
N HIS A 80 5.13 13.62 15.39
CA HIS A 80 4.98 14.45 16.57
C HIS A 80 3.82 14.03 17.48
N LEU A 81 2.63 13.74 16.92
CA LEU A 81 1.45 13.32 17.67
C LEU A 81 1.67 12.05 18.51
N THR A 82 2.49 11.13 17.98
CA THR A 82 2.82 9.85 18.64
C THR A 82 3.86 10.00 19.75
N GLN A 83 4.70 11.03 19.71
CA GLN A 83 5.72 11.30 20.74
C GLN A 83 5.19 12.09 21.94
N LEU A 84 4.11 12.87 21.75
CA LEU A 84 3.51 13.67 22.82
C LEU A 84 2.93 12.80 23.93
N THR A 85 3.17 13.20 25.19
CA THR A 85 2.43 12.73 26.35
C THR A 85 1.16 13.55 26.50
N TRP A 86 -0.01 12.91 26.56
CA TRP A 86 -1.29 13.61 26.52
C TRP A 86 -1.88 13.76 27.92
N HIS A 87 -2.00 15.01 28.41
CA HIS A 87 -2.69 15.33 29.67
C HIS A 87 -4.12 15.86 29.45
N GLY A 88 -4.47 16.17 28.20
CA GLY A 88 -5.81 16.57 27.79
C GLY A 88 -6.13 16.12 26.37
N ALA A 89 -7.39 16.27 25.98
CA ALA A 89 -7.82 16.04 24.60
C ALA A 89 -7.43 17.24 23.71
N LEU A 90 -7.02 16.94 22.48
CA LEU A 90 -6.82 17.88 21.39
C LEU A 90 -8.10 18.69 21.18
N PHE A 91 -7.95 19.99 21.04
CA PHE A 91 -9.07 20.92 21.00
C PHE A 91 -10.04 20.64 19.85
N ASP A 92 -9.51 20.30 18.67
CA ASP A 92 -10.32 19.98 17.49
C ASP A 92 -9.57 19.08 16.50
N GLY A 93 -9.90 17.78 16.49
CA GLY A 93 -9.30 16.84 15.54
C GLY A 93 -9.81 17.00 14.11
N CYS A 94 -10.95 17.66 13.90
CA CYS A 94 -11.50 17.91 12.57
C CYS A 94 -10.48 18.65 11.71
N THR A 95 -9.80 19.66 12.26
CA THR A 95 -8.77 20.41 11.52
C THR A 95 -7.58 19.57 11.07
N LEU A 96 -7.15 18.58 11.85
CA LEU A 96 -6.09 17.65 11.42
C LEU A 96 -6.58 16.76 10.28
N VAL A 97 -7.84 16.30 10.34
CA VAL A 97 -8.44 15.47 9.29
C VAL A 97 -8.70 16.27 8.03
N GLU A 98 -9.17 17.52 8.13
CA GLU A 98 -9.32 18.43 7.00
C GLU A 98 -7.98 18.71 6.33
N ARG A 99 -6.90 18.82 7.13
CA ARG A 99 -5.57 19.12 6.62
C ARG A 99 -4.88 17.92 5.98
N TYR A 100 -4.95 16.76 6.64
CA TYR A 100 -4.14 15.58 6.29
C TYR A 100 -4.97 14.39 5.78
N GLY A 101 -6.31 14.47 5.85
CA GLY A 101 -7.23 13.45 5.40
C GLY A 101 -7.18 12.18 6.24
N ILE A 102 -7.42 11.05 5.56
CA ILE A 102 -7.50 9.72 6.18
C ILE A 102 -6.19 9.25 6.82
N THR A 103 -5.05 9.86 6.47
CA THR A 103 -3.74 9.55 7.05
C THR A 103 -3.67 9.75 8.57
N MET A 104 -4.61 10.50 9.16
CA MET A 104 -4.69 10.66 10.63
C MET A 104 -5.38 9.49 11.33
N LEU A 105 -6.08 8.61 10.61
CA LEU A 105 -6.83 7.49 11.20
C LEU A 105 -5.94 6.50 11.96
N PRO A 106 -4.73 6.14 11.51
CA PRO A 106 -3.80 5.31 12.28
C PRO A 106 -3.50 5.86 13.68
N TRP A 107 -3.35 7.19 13.82
CA TRP A 107 -3.12 7.80 15.13
C TRP A 107 -4.35 7.67 16.05
N VAL A 108 -5.56 7.93 15.52
CA VAL A 108 -6.81 7.77 16.28
C VAL A 108 -7.03 6.31 16.68
N GLY A 109 -6.92 5.39 15.73
CA GLY A 109 -7.11 3.96 15.98
C GLY A 109 -6.04 3.36 16.88
N GLY A 110 -4.81 3.90 16.84
CA GLY A 110 -3.75 3.54 17.77
C GLY A 110 -4.03 3.91 19.22
N ARG A 111 -5.11 4.66 19.53
CA ARG A 111 -5.59 4.95 20.90
C ARG A 111 -6.75 4.07 21.34
N VAL A 112 -7.10 3.05 20.56
CA VAL A 112 -8.14 2.09 20.94
C VAL A 112 -7.52 0.94 21.71
N VAL A 113 -7.98 0.73 22.94
CA VAL A 113 -7.54 -0.36 23.83
C VAL A 113 -8.77 -1.13 24.28
N ASP A 114 -8.86 -2.42 23.96
CA ASP A 114 -9.99 -3.31 24.31
C ASP A 114 -11.38 -2.80 23.84
N GLY A 115 -11.40 -2.06 22.73
CA GLY A 115 -12.58 -1.38 22.19
C GLY A 115 -12.92 -0.06 22.90
N MET A 116 -12.09 0.41 23.81
CA MET A 116 -12.19 1.75 24.40
C MET A 116 -11.30 2.71 23.62
N LEU A 117 -11.88 3.73 23.01
CA LEU A 117 -11.10 4.83 22.47
C LEU A 117 -10.72 5.77 23.61
N ILE A 118 -9.43 5.84 23.92
CA ILE A 118 -8.88 6.85 24.84
C ILE A 118 -8.75 8.13 24.02
N ALA A 119 -9.84 8.87 23.92
CA ALA A 119 -10.02 9.93 22.94
C ALA A 119 -9.06 11.09 23.23
N PRO A 120 -8.01 11.29 22.41
CA PRO A 120 -7.13 12.43 22.55
C PRO A 120 -7.72 13.64 21.82
N VAL A 121 -9.04 13.71 21.59
CA VAL A 121 -9.67 14.72 20.74
C VAL A 121 -11.07 15.07 21.24
N TYR A 122 -11.38 16.36 21.37
CA TYR A 122 -12.75 16.86 21.50
C TYR A 122 -13.47 16.82 20.14
N GLY A 123 -14.82 16.79 20.17
CA GLY A 123 -15.61 16.78 18.94
C GLY A 123 -15.40 15.51 18.10
N LEU A 124 -15.39 14.36 18.76
CA LEU A 124 -15.16 13.06 18.13
C LEU A 124 -16.15 12.80 16.98
N GLU A 125 -17.40 13.24 17.14
CA GLU A 125 -18.46 13.15 16.13
C GLU A 125 -18.09 13.90 14.85
N ALA A 126 -17.54 15.11 14.97
CA ALA A 126 -17.11 15.91 13.84
C ALA A 126 -15.85 15.32 13.19
N THR A 127 -14.89 14.87 14.00
CA THR A 127 -13.64 14.27 13.53
C THR A 127 -13.90 13.03 12.67
N PHE A 128 -14.76 12.10 13.14
CA PHE A 128 -15.08 10.91 12.36
C PHE A 128 -15.93 11.22 11.12
N ALA A 129 -16.87 12.16 11.21
CA ALA A 129 -17.62 12.60 10.03
C ALA A 129 -16.71 13.24 8.95
N ALA A 130 -15.65 13.94 9.38
CA ALA A 130 -14.65 14.54 8.49
C ALA A 130 -13.76 13.49 7.79
N PHE A 131 -13.46 12.35 8.43
CA PHE A 131 -12.77 11.25 7.75
C PHE A 131 -13.61 10.76 6.57
N GLY A 132 -14.89 10.46 6.84
CA GLY A 132 -15.85 10.06 5.84
C GLY A 132 -15.49 8.84 4.97
N THR A 133 -14.60 7.98 5.44
CA THR A 133 -14.20 6.75 4.74
C THR A 133 -14.76 5.50 5.41
N GLU A 134 -14.72 4.39 4.68
CA GLU A 134 -15.20 3.09 5.16
C GLU A 134 -14.36 2.56 6.33
N GLU A 135 -13.05 2.82 6.34
CA GLU A 135 -12.12 2.41 7.39
C GLU A 135 -12.40 3.16 8.69
N ALA A 136 -12.69 4.46 8.61
CA ALA A 136 -13.05 5.26 9.77
C ALA A 136 -14.37 4.78 10.38
N PHE A 137 -15.36 4.46 9.54
CA PHE A 137 -16.60 3.88 10.04
C PHE A 137 -16.38 2.47 10.60
N ASP A 138 -15.56 1.63 9.97
CA ASP A 138 -15.25 0.29 10.47
C ASP A 138 -14.58 0.34 11.86
N LEU A 139 -13.67 1.30 12.09
CA LEU A 139 -13.09 1.55 13.40
C LEU A 139 -14.16 1.92 14.44
N LEU A 140 -15.13 2.79 14.11
CA LEU A 140 -16.24 3.13 15.02
C LEU A 140 -17.05 1.90 15.44
N MET A 141 -17.24 0.95 14.52
CA MET A 141 -17.98 -0.28 14.80
C MET A 141 -17.27 -1.19 15.80
N LYS A 142 -15.95 -1.00 15.97
CA LYS A 142 -15.11 -1.68 16.95
C LYS A 142 -15.05 -0.99 18.32
N LEU A 143 -15.71 0.17 18.50
CA LEU A 143 -15.71 0.89 19.78
C LEU A 143 -16.88 0.47 20.68
N LYS A 144 -16.57 0.22 21.96
CA LYS A 144 -17.48 0.02 23.09
C LYS A 144 -17.66 1.30 23.90
N LEU A 145 -16.58 2.04 24.11
CA LEU A 145 -16.52 3.16 25.05
C LEU A 145 -15.62 4.26 24.49
N VAL A 146 -15.98 5.51 24.77
CA VAL A 146 -15.11 6.67 24.59
C VAL A 146 -14.70 7.15 25.97
N ASP A 147 -13.41 7.12 26.28
CA ASP A 147 -12.89 7.65 27.53
C ASP A 147 -12.05 8.90 27.22
N TYR A 148 -12.39 10.02 27.86
CA TYR A 148 -11.66 11.28 27.68
C TYR A 148 -10.58 11.48 28.76
N LEU A 149 -10.54 10.64 29.81
CA LEU A 149 -9.81 10.96 31.05
C LEU A 149 -9.30 9.71 31.79
N ARG A 150 -8.33 9.00 31.21
CA ARG A 150 -7.43 8.16 32.02
C ARG A 150 -6.33 9.04 32.62
N GLU A 151 -5.87 8.71 33.84
CA GLU A 151 -4.73 9.38 34.47
C GLU A 151 -3.53 9.46 33.52
N PRO A 152 -2.76 10.57 33.55
CA PRO A 152 -1.68 10.83 32.60
C PRO A 152 -0.67 9.67 32.58
N GLY A 153 -0.51 9.08 31.41
CA GLY A 153 0.39 7.97 31.16
C GLY A 153 0.60 7.78 29.66
N ARG A 154 1.62 7.01 29.28
CA ARG A 154 1.81 6.60 27.87
C ARG A 154 0.64 5.70 27.48
N VAL A 155 -0.38 6.29 26.86
CA VAL A 155 -1.43 5.53 26.19
C VAL A 155 -0.75 4.62 25.17
N PRO A 156 -1.00 3.30 25.19
CA PRO A 156 -0.41 2.39 24.22
C PRO A 156 -0.68 2.90 22.80
N VAL A 157 0.35 2.90 21.95
CA VAL A 157 0.18 3.09 20.51
C VAL A 157 -0.07 1.70 19.94
N GLY A 158 -1.33 1.43 19.60
CA GLY A 158 -1.75 0.18 18.97
C GLY A 158 -1.74 0.26 17.45
N ASP A 159 -1.88 -0.91 16.81
CA ASP A 159 -2.21 -1.03 15.39
C ASP A 159 -3.74 -1.07 15.25
N VAL A 160 -4.30 -0.25 14.36
CA VAL A 160 -5.75 -0.23 14.05
C VAL A 160 -6.24 -1.60 13.58
N ALA A 161 -5.40 -2.33 12.86
CA ALA A 161 -5.71 -3.68 12.40
C ALA A 161 -5.78 -4.69 13.56
N ALA A 162 -5.11 -4.41 14.68
CA ALA A 162 -5.10 -5.25 15.87
C ALA A 162 -6.30 -5.00 16.81
N VAL A 163 -7.14 -3.99 16.54
CA VAL A 163 -8.34 -3.73 17.35
C VAL A 163 -9.34 -4.88 17.14
N PRO A 164 -9.66 -5.68 18.18
CA PRO A 164 -10.51 -6.85 18.03
C PRO A 164 -11.95 -6.45 17.69
N GLU A 165 -12.62 -7.32 16.94
CA GLU A 165 -14.06 -7.22 16.73
C GLU A 165 -14.82 -7.30 18.05
N LEU A 166 -15.92 -6.56 18.15
CA LEU A 166 -16.73 -6.58 19.35
C LEU A 166 -17.61 -7.82 19.41
N GLU A 167 -17.70 -8.38 20.61
CA GLU A 167 -18.73 -9.36 20.92
C GLU A 167 -20.12 -8.81 20.56
N PRO A 168 -21.00 -9.60 19.90
CA PRO A 168 -22.30 -9.12 19.44
C PRO A 168 -23.22 -8.52 20.53
N LYS A 169 -22.94 -8.83 21.81
CA LYS A 169 -23.69 -8.39 22.99
C LYS A 169 -22.98 -7.31 23.81
N ALA A 170 -21.85 -6.78 23.35
CA ALA A 170 -21.13 -5.74 24.08
C ALA A 170 -22.00 -4.50 24.29
N ALA A 171 -22.09 -4.02 25.53
CA ALA A 171 -22.73 -2.74 25.83
C ALA A 171 -21.90 -1.60 25.26
N LEU A 172 -22.56 -0.60 24.70
CA LEU A 172 -21.91 0.58 24.15
C LEU A 172 -22.25 1.82 24.97
N ASP A 173 -21.26 2.68 25.12
CA ASP A 173 -21.45 4.03 25.62
C ASP A 173 -22.32 4.86 24.66
N GLY A 174 -23.20 5.70 25.22
CA GLY A 174 -24.07 6.58 24.45
C GLY A 174 -23.32 7.51 23.48
N ARG A 175 -22.08 7.90 23.80
CA ARG A 175 -21.22 8.71 22.94
C ARG A 175 -20.78 7.97 21.70
N VAL A 176 -20.53 6.65 21.78
CA VAL A 176 -20.23 5.84 20.59
C VAL A 176 -21.42 5.86 19.63
N PHE A 177 -22.65 5.74 20.16
CA PHE A 177 -23.86 5.87 19.34
C PHE A 177 -23.98 7.26 18.71
N ALA A 178 -23.72 8.33 19.47
CA ALA A 178 -23.77 9.69 18.95
C ALA A 178 -22.80 9.90 17.77
N VAL A 179 -21.58 9.37 17.87
CA VAL A 179 -20.57 9.43 16.81
C VAL A 179 -20.99 8.62 15.58
N ILE A 180 -21.51 7.40 15.78
CA ILE A 180 -22.03 6.57 14.69
C ILE A 180 -23.20 7.27 13.98
N ASP A 181 -24.15 7.84 14.73
CA ASP A 181 -25.32 8.51 14.18
C ASP A 181 -24.91 9.77 13.42
N ARG A 182 -23.93 10.55 13.92
CA ARG A 182 -23.37 11.69 13.19
C ARG A 182 -22.68 11.24 11.90
N PHE A 183 -21.91 10.16 11.94
CA PHE A 183 -21.25 9.62 10.75
C PHE A 183 -22.28 9.17 9.71
N ILE A 184 -23.30 8.41 10.12
CA ILE A 184 -24.38 7.96 9.22
C ILE A 184 -25.09 9.17 8.58
N ALA A 185 -25.36 10.22 9.35
CA ALA A 185 -26.00 11.42 8.83
C ALA A 185 -25.12 12.17 7.82
N ALA A 186 -23.81 12.24 8.07
CA ALA A 186 -22.87 12.94 7.20
C ALA A 186 -22.48 12.12 5.95
N GLN A 187 -22.37 10.80 6.09
CA GLN A 187 -21.76 9.89 5.12
C GLN A 187 -22.59 8.60 4.95
N PRO A 188 -23.87 8.71 4.56
CA PRO A 188 -24.81 7.59 4.61
C PRO A 188 -24.46 6.45 3.64
N VAL A 189 -23.90 6.75 2.46
CA VAL A 189 -23.51 5.75 1.45
C VAL A 189 -22.33 4.91 1.95
N VAL A 190 -21.31 5.57 2.52
CA VAL A 190 -20.13 4.93 3.11
C VAL A 190 -20.54 3.99 4.25
N ALA A 191 -21.38 4.49 5.17
CA ALA A 191 -21.91 3.69 6.26
C ALA A 191 -22.74 2.49 5.75
N ALA A 192 -23.55 2.69 4.70
CA ALA A 192 -24.35 1.65 4.08
C ALA A 192 -23.49 0.52 3.48
N ARG A 193 -22.40 0.84 2.78
CA ARG A 193 -21.46 -0.16 2.23
C ARG A 193 -20.83 -1.01 3.33
N VAL A 194 -20.33 -0.38 4.40
CA VAL A 194 -19.73 -1.10 5.54
C VAL A 194 -20.76 -1.99 6.24
N LEU A 195 -21.97 -1.47 6.50
CA LEU A 195 -23.05 -2.24 7.14
C LEU A 195 -23.51 -3.41 6.28
N ALA A 196 -23.61 -3.23 4.96
CA ALA A 196 -23.95 -4.31 4.04
C ALA A 196 -22.93 -5.45 4.11
N ARG A 197 -21.62 -5.14 4.04
CA ARG A 197 -20.56 -6.15 4.18
C ARG A 197 -20.61 -6.87 5.53
N ARG A 198 -20.78 -6.13 6.64
CA ARG A 198 -20.88 -6.71 7.98
C ARG A 198 -22.13 -7.58 8.14
N MET A 199 -23.24 -7.24 7.50
CA MET A 199 -24.46 -8.05 7.49
C MET A 199 -24.31 -9.33 6.65
N VAL A 200 -23.55 -9.31 5.56
CA VAL A 200 -23.20 -10.53 4.80
C VAL A 200 -22.33 -11.46 5.64
N ALA A 201 -21.29 -10.91 6.28
CA ALA A 201 -20.37 -11.68 7.11
C ALA A 201 -21.04 -12.24 8.38
N ALA A 202 -21.96 -11.48 8.99
CA ALA A 202 -22.59 -11.84 10.26
C ALA A 202 -24.10 -11.50 10.28
N PRO A 203 -24.95 -12.21 9.49
CA PRO A 203 -26.35 -11.85 9.27
C PRO A 203 -27.23 -11.90 10.53
N LYS A 204 -26.79 -12.67 11.53
CA LYS A 204 -27.50 -12.86 12.80
C LYS A 204 -27.26 -11.74 13.82
N VAL A 205 -26.29 -10.84 13.59
CA VAL A 205 -25.99 -9.74 14.53
C VAL A 205 -27.09 -8.68 14.45
N LYS A 206 -27.90 -8.59 15.52
CA LYS A 206 -29.03 -7.66 15.62
C LYS A 206 -28.61 -6.19 15.42
N ARG A 207 -27.47 -5.81 16.00
CA ARG A 207 -26.93 -4.44 15.96
C ARG A 207 -26.73 -3.92 14.53
N TRP A 208 -26.21 -4.74 13.61
CA TRP A 208 -25.99 -4.32 12.22
C TRP A 208 -27.31 -4.00 11.52
N ARG A 209 -28.35 -4.79 11.78
CA ARG A 209 -29.70 -4.53 11.25
C ARG A 209 -30.32 -3.25 11.82
N GLU A 210 -30.14 -3.01 13.12
CA GLU A 210 -30.64 -1.79 13.77
C GLU A 210 -29.98 -0.52 13.24
N LEU A 211 -28.68 -0.55 12.98
CA LEU A 211 -27.97 0.57 12.35
C LEU A 211 -28.33 0.72 10.88
N ALA A 212 -28.42 -0.38 10.13
CA ALA A 212 -28.85 -0.35 8.73
C ALA A 212 -30.27 0.21 8.57
N ALA A 213 -31.16 -0.02 9.53
CA ALA A 213 -32.50 0.56 9.56
C ALA A 213 -32.52 2.09 9.74
N ARG A 214 -31.42 2.70 10.19
CA ARG A 214 -31.28 4.17 10.32
C ARG A 214 -30.82 4.84 9.03
N LEU A 215 -30.33 4.07 8.05
CA LEU A 215 -29.81 4.61 6.80
C LEU A 215 -30.96 5.16 5.92
N PRO A 216 -30.73 6.27 5.20
CA PRO A 216 -31.61 6.68 4.12
C PRO A 216 -31.76 5.56 3.07
N LYS A 217 -32.99 5.30 2.61
CA LYS A 217 -33.26 4.25 1.61
C LYS A 217 -32.43 4.44 0.32
N THR A 218 -32.23 5.69 -0.10
CA THR A 218 -31.42 6.04 -1.27
C THR A 218 -29.97 5.59 -1.11
N ALA A 219 -29.36 5.84 0.06
CA ALA A 219 -28.00 5.42 0.34
C ALA A 219 -27.85 3.89 0.42
N ALA A 220 -28.85 3.18 0.93
CA ALA A 220 -28.86 1.72 0.91
C ALA A 220 -28.94 1.16 -0.52
N VAL A 221 -29.75 1.76 -1.39
CA VAL A 221 -29.83 1.38 -2.81
C VAL A 221 -28.51 1.67 -3.52
N GLU A 222 -27.95 2.86 -3.33
CA GLU A 222 -26.67 3.27 -3.93
C GLU A 222 -25.52 2.37 -3.48
N ALA A 223 -25.44 2.09 -2.18
CA ALA A 223 -24.46 1.14 -1.66
C ALA A 223 -24.64 -0.28 -2.24
N CYS A 224 -25.87 -0.73 -2.48
CA CYS A 224 -26.14 -2.02 -3.12
C CYS A 224 -25.76 -2.07 -4.60
N LEU A 225 -25.62 -0.93 -5.29
CA LEU A 225 -25.09 -0.89 -6.66
C LEU A 225 -23.59 -1.23 -6.67
N ASP A 226 -22.87 -0.90 -5.60
CA ASP A 226 -21.44 -1.19 -5.45
C ASP A 226 -21.15 -2.46 -4.64
N VAL A 227 -22.06 -2.85 -3.74
CA VAL A 227 -22.01 -4.13 -3.02
C VAL A 227 -22.58 -5.19 -3.95
N VAL A 228 -21.85 -5.46 -5.04
CA VAL A 228 -22.02 -6.71 -5.78
C VAL A 228 -21.76 -7.81 -4.74
N PRO A 229 -22.74 -8.67 -4.40
CA PRO A 229 -22.45 -9.83 -3.56
C PRO A 229 -21.27 -10.53 -4.21
N ALA A 230 -20.14 -10.60 -3.51
CA ALA A 230 -18.89 -11.09 -4.07
C ALA A 230 -19.23 -12.40 -4.79
N ALA A 231 -19.18 -12.36 -6.13
CA ALA A 231 -19.54 -13.51 -6.91
C ALA A 231 -18.71 -14.68 -6.37
N PRO A 232 -19.30 -15.90 -6.25
CA PRO A 232 -18.56 -17.03 -5.72
C PRO A 232 -17.20 -17.10 -6.39
N LEU A 233 -16.13 -17.30 -5.62
CA LEU A 233 -14.79 -17.33 -6.19
C LEU A 233 -14.73 -18.48 -7.21
N THR A 234 -14.65 -18.13 -8.49
CA THR A 234 -14.51 -19.10 -9.57
C THR A 234 -13.20 -18.88 -10.28
N ALA A 235 -12.68 -19.95 -10.91
CA ALA A 235 -11.48 -19.84 -11.71
C ALA A 235 -11.67 -18.84 -12.86
N LYS A 236 -12.88 -18.76 -13.41
CA LYS A 236 -13.24 -17.78 -14.43
C LYS A 236 -13.09 -16.34 -13.91
N ALA A 237 -13.61 -16.02 -12.73
CA ALA A 237 -13.51 -14.68 -12.16
C ALA A 237 -12.05 -14.24 -11.95
N ILE A 238 -11.19 -15.14 -11.45
CA ILE A 238 -9.75 -14.89 -11.32
C ILE A 238 -9.13 -14.60 -12.69
N LEU A 239 -9.39 -15.47 -13.68
CA LEU A 239 -8.82 -15.34 -15.02
C LEU A 239 -9.33 -14.11 -15.76
N ASP A 240 -10.59 -13.70 -15.58
CA ASP A 240 -11.13 -12.48 -16.18
C ASP A 240 -10.39 -11.22 -15.68
N VAL A 241 -10.02 -11.15 -14.39
CA VAL A 241 -9.21 -10.06 -13.82
C VAL A 241 -7.83 -10.03 -14.48
N LEU A 242 -7.15 -11.18 -14.54
CA LEU A 242 -5.81 -11.26 -15.14
C LEU A 242 -5.84 -10.98 -16.65
N ASP A 243 -6.86 -11.45 -17.37
CA ASP A 243 -7.06 -11.16 -18.79
C ASP A 243 -7.29 -9.67 -19.04
N THR A 244 -7.99 -8.99 -18.14
CA THR A 244 -8.23 -7.54 -18.25
C THR A 244 -6.92 -6.78 -18.11
N ALA A 245 -6.13 -7.11 -17.08
CA ALA A 245 -4.80 -6.54 -16.90
C ALA A 245 -3.87 -6.83 -18.08
N ALA A 246 -3.81 -8.07 -18.55
CA ALA A 246 -2.94 -8.47 -19.66
C ALA A 246 -3.37 -7.94 -21.04
N LYS A 247 -4.60 -7.42 -21.20
CA LYS A 247 -5.04 -6.74 -22.43
C LYS A 247 -4.67 -5.28 -22.46
N ASP A 248 -4.51 -4.68 -21.29
CA ASP A 248 -4.27 -3.26 -21.17
C ASP A 248 -2.91 -2.91 -21.81
N PRO A 249 -2.87 -1.89 -22.70
CA PRO A 249 -1.65 -1.53 -23.40
C PRO A 249 -0.60 -0.89 -22.49
N SER A 250 -0.96 -0.39 -21.31
CA SER A 250 -0.01 0.16 -20.35
C SER A 250 0.98 -0.89 -19.85
N PRO A 251 2.28 -0.57 -19.70
CA PRO A 251 3.26 -1.43 -19.04
C PRO A 251 3.07 -1.50 -17.52
N GLU A 252 2.23 -0.62 -16.98
CA GLU A 252 1.91 -0.51 -15.56
C GLU A 252 0.92 -1.59 -15.10
N THR A 253 0.12 -2.14 -15.99
CA THR A 253 -1.02 -2.98 -15.61
C THR A 253 -0.67 -4.47 -15.61
N TRP A 254 0.34 -4.88 -16.40
CA TRP A 254 0.80 -6.25 -16.52
C TRP A 254 2.31 -6.29 -16.76
N PRO A 255 3.06 -7.23 -16.15
CA PRO A 255 4.48 -7.37 -16.45
C PRO A 255 4.65 -7.82 -17.91
N LYS A 256 5.24 -6.95 -18.73
CA LYS A 256 5.52 -7.22 -20.16
C LYS A 256 6.99 -7.54 -20.38
N PHE A 257 7.27 -8.26 -21.46
CA PHE A 257 8.64 -8.49 -21.93
C PHE A 257 9.03 -7.38 -22.90
N ALA A 258 10.11 -6.67 -22.61
CA ALA A 258 10.75 -5.82 -23.62
C ALA A 258 11.31 -6.74 -24.72
N THR A 259 10.92 -6.53 -25.98
CA THR A 259 11.38 -7.37 -27.12
C THR A 259 12.35 -6.63 -28.05
N ALA A 260 12.90 -5.49 -27.62
CA ALA A 260 13.75 -4.54 -28.38
C ALA A 260 13.24 -4.07 -29.76
N THR A 261 12.06 -4.51 -30.18
CA THR A 261 11.43 -4.11 -31.44
C THR A 261 10.61 -2.83 -31.32
N GLU A 262 10.56 -2.20 -30.15
CA GLU A 262 9.71 -1.04 -29.89
C GLU A 262 10.49 0.05 -29.13
N ASP A 263 10.39 1.28 -29.64
CA ASP A 263 10.65 2.53 -28.91
C ASP A 263 9.60 2.74 -27.80
N ASP A 264 9.31 1.71 -27.00
CA ASP A 264 8.49 1.88 -25.79
C ASP A 264 9.45 2.20 -24.63
N PRO A 265 9.66 3.50 -24.33
CA PRO A 265 10.62 3.93 -23.32
C PRO A 265 10.29 3.39 -21.92
N ASP A 266 9.09 2.85 -21.72
CA ASP A 266 8.60 2.39 -20.42
C ASP A 266 8.81 0.88 -20.21
N THR A 267 9.30 0.14 -21.22
CA THR A 267 9.56 -1.31 -21.10
C THR A 267 11.04 -1.65 -21.05
N LEU A 268 11.58 -1.64 -19.83
CA LEU A 268 12.93 -2.12 -19.55
C LEU A 268 12.99 -3.66 -19.50
N GLU A 269 14.19 -4.18 -19.75
CA GLU A 269 14.49 -5.61 -19.65
C GLU A 269 14.13 -6.15 -18.26
N TYR A 270 13.56 -7.36 -18.21
CA TYR A 270 13.37 -8.07 -16.96
C TYR A 270 14.46 -9.13 -16.77
N HIS A 271 15.04 -9.15 -15.57
CA HIS A 271 16.13 -10.04 -15.19
C HIS A 271 15.62 -11.31 -14.50
N ALA A 272 14.47 -11.23 -13.84
CA ALA A 272 13.76 -12.36 -13.25
C ALA A 272 12.30 -11.99 -12.96
N LEU A 273 11.44 -13.01 -12.85
CA LEU A 273 10.04 -12.88 -12.48
C LEU A 273 9.68 -13.88 -11.37
N ARG A 274 8.98 -13.42 -10.34
CA ARG A 274 8.42 -14.26 -9.26
C ARG A 274 6.91 -14.10 -9.20
N LEU A 275 6.22 -15.20 -8.99
CA LEU A 275 4.79 -15.27 -8.72
C LEU A 275 4.56 -15.67 -7.27
N VAL A 276 3.75 -14.89 -6.56
CA VAL A 276 3.25 -15.22 -5.22
C VAL A 276 1.73 -15.16 -5.25
N ALA A 277 1.05 -16.22 -4.84
CA ALA A 277 -0.40 -16.24 -4.76
C ALA A 277 -0.85 -16.56 -3.34
N ALA A 278 -1.87 -15.84 -2.88
CA ALA A 278 -2.39 -15.94 -1.53
C ALA A 278 -3.92 -16.00 -1.51
N ARG A 279 -4.43 -16.46 -0.38
CA ARG A 279 -5.87 -16.50 -0.09
C ARG A 279 -6.11 -16.18 1.37
N SER A 280 -7.23 -15.55 1.69
CA SER A 280 -7.73 -15.53 3.09
C SER A 280 -7.88 -16.96 3.61
N ARG A 281 -7.59 -17.25 4.88
CA ARG A 281 -7.75 -18.58 5.50
C ARG A 281 -9.21 -19.01 5.57
N GLY A 282 -10.11 -18.07 5.88
CA GLY A 282 -11.54 -18.35 6.08
C GLY A 282 -12.47 -17.90 4.96
N GLY A 283 -12.00 -17.05 4.03
CA GLY A 283 -12.87 -16.33 3.10
C GLY A 283 -12.77 -16.73 1.62
N GLU A 284 -13.37 -15.87 0.79
CA GLU A 284 -13.27 -15.94 -0.67
C GLU A 284 -12.23 -14.96 -1.22
N ASP A 285 -11.57 -14.20 -0.34
CA ASP A 285 -10.55 -13.26 -0.75
C ASP A 285 -9.30 -13.96 -1.25
N TRP A 286 -8.78 -13.49 -2.37
CA TRP A 286 -7.65 -14.08 -3.08
C TRP A 286 -6.78 -12.97 -3.68
N GLY A 287 -5.52 -13.30 -3.92
CA GLY A 287 -4.61 -12.39 -4.56
C GLY A 287 -3.43 -13.06 -5.24
N ILE A 288 -2.88 -12.37 -6.23
CA ILE A 288 -1.68 -12.73 -6.98
C ILE A 288 -0.79 -11.50 -7.02
N VAL A 289 0.47 -11.67 -6.68
CA VAL A 289 1.53 -10.69 -6.83
C VAL A 289 2.54 -11.24 -7.84
N LEU A 290 2.83 -10.47 -8.88
CA LEU A 290 3.94 -10.71 -9.78
C LEU A 290 5.05 -9.70 -9.47
N GLU A 291 6.25 -10.19 -9.21
CA GLU A 291 7.43 -9.37 -8.91
C GLU A 291 8.45 -9.49 -10.03
N ARG A 292 8.83 -8.36 -10.61
CA ARG A 292 9.76 -8.27 -11.74
C ARG A 292 11.02 -7.54 -11.31
N ILE A 293 12.19 -8.16 -11.47
CA ILE A 293 13.47 -7.44 -11.38
C ILE A 293 13.73 -6.81 -12.75
N THR A 294 13.94 -5.50 -12.79
CA THR A 294 14.18 -4.72 -14.02
C THR A 294 15.03 -3.50 -13.72
N GLY A 295 15.39 -2.73 -14.75
CA GLY A 295 16.24 -1.56 -14.68
C GLY A 295 17.70 -1.86 -15.03
N SER A 296 18.53 -0.84 -14.87
CA SER A 296 19.94 -0.83 -15.19
C SER A 296 20.79 -0.28 -14.02
N TYR A 297 22.09 -0.09 -14.25
CA TYR A 297 22.96 0.63 -13.31
C TYR A 297 22.80 2.15 -13.42
N SER A 298 22.10 2.65 -14.44
CA SER A 298 21.89 4.08 -14.64
C SER A 298 21.14 4.68 -13.45
N PRO A 299 21.55 5.86 -12.93
CA PRO A 299 20.82 6.51 -11.85
C PRO A 299 19.41 6.96 -12.28
N TRP A 300 19.17 7.10 -13.58
CA TRP A 300 17.87 7.46 -14.14
C TRP A 300 16.90 6.28 -14.18
N GLU A 301 17.43 5.06 -14.24
CA GLU A 301 16.66 3.83 -14.38
C GLU A 301 17.18 2.74 -13.44
N PRO A 302 17.24 3.01 -12.12
CA PRO A 302 17.90 2.13 -11.17
C PRO A 302 17.25 0.75 -11.16
N THR A 303 18.10 -0.26 -10.94
CA THR A 303 17.64 -1.63 -10.83
C THR A 303 16.74 -1.80 -9.61
N ARG A 304 15.57 -2.40 -9.84
CA ARG A 304 14.49 -2.45 -8.86
C ARG A 304 13.62 -3.69 -9.04
N ILE A 305 12.88 -4.02 -7.98
CA ILE A 305 11.75 -4.94 -8.02
C ILE A 305 10.49 -4.11 -8.20
N GLN A 306 9.75 -4.38 -9.25
CA GLN A 306 8.39 -3.87 -9.47
C GLN A 306 7.37 -4.93 -9.08
N ARG A 307 6.32 -4.51 -8.36
CA ARG A 307 5.22 -5.38 -7.94
C ARG A 307 3.95 -5.07 -8.70
N PHE A 308 3.33 -6.12 -9.24
CA PHE A 308 2.03 -6.07 -9.88
C PHE A 308 1.04 -6.88 -9.07
N VAL A 309 -0.04 -6.24 -8.64
CA VAL A 309 -0.97 -6.80 -7.65
C VAL A 309 -2.35 -6.97 -8.27
N TYR A 310 -2.93 -8.16 -8.07
CA TYR A 310 -4.24 -8.54 -8.55
C TYR A 310 -4.99 -9.29 -7.44
N GLY A 311 -6.28 -9.05 -7.26
CA GLY A 311 -7.04 -9.77 -6.24
C GLY A 311 -8.42 -9.21 -5.98
N SER A 312 -9.16 -9.83 -5.06
CA SER A 312 -10.50 -9.40 -4.66
C SER A 312 -10.52 -8.09 -3.87
N THR A 313 -9.41 -7.76 -3.21
CA THR A 313 -9.24 -6.58 -2.34
C THR A 313 -8.30 -5.55 -2.95
N ALA A 314 -7.66 -5.85 -4.09
CA ALA A 314 -6.80 -4.91 -4.78
C ALA A 314 -7.66 -3.75 -5.33
N ARG A 315 -7.45 -2.53 -4.79
CA ARG A 315 -8.22 -1.34 -5.18
C ARG A 315 -8.03 -0.97 -6.64
N GLU A 316 -6.82 -1.20 -7.15
CA GLU A 316 -6.43 -1.04 -8.55
C GLU A 316 -5.57 -2.24 -8.92
N SER A 317 -5.86 -2.88 -10.06
CA SER A 317 -5.02 -3.95 -10.61
C SER A 317 -3.86 -3.32 -11.38
N GLY A 318 -2.61 -3.72 -11.07
CA GLY A 318 -1.44 -3.18 -11.75
C GLY A 318 -0.25 -2.97 -10.82
N ARG A 319 0.69 -2.12 -11.25
CA ARG A 319 1.96 -1.81 -10.59
C ARG A 319 1.69 -0.95 -9.37
N THR A 320 2.11 -1.41 -8.19
CA THR A 320 1.79 -0.77 -6.91
C THR A 320 3.01 -0.15 -6.23
N THR A 321 4.15 -0.84 -6.27
CA THR A 321 5.37 -0.42 -5.57
C THR A 321 6.61 -0.75 -6.37
N GLU A 322 7.64 0.07 -6.16
CA GLU A 322 8.99 -0.15 -6.66
C GLU A 322 9.97 -0.17 -5.49
N LYS A 323 10.83 -1.19 -5.45
CA LYS A 323 11.85 -1.33 -4.41
C LYS A 323 13.23 -1.42 -5.06
N PRO A 324 14.15 -0.48 -4.79
CA PRO A 324 15.54 -0.62 -5.22
C PRO A 324 16.15 -1.93 -4.73
N ILE A 325 16.98 -2.57 -5.55
CA ILE A 325 17.76 -3.74 -5.09
C ILE A 325 19.16 -3.31 -4.65
N ALA A 326 19.67 -3.96 -3.62
CA ALA A 326 21.05 -3.79 -3.18
C ALA A 326 21.97 -4.65 -4.05
N PHE A 327 22.38 -4.13 -5.21
CA PHE A 327 23.32 -4.77 -6.11
C PHE A 327 24.43 -3.79 -6.47
N GLU A 328 25.67 -4.15 -6.11
CA GLU A 328 26.83 -3.29 -6.28
C GLU A 328 27.82 -3.90 -7.26
N LEU A 329 28.30 -3.04 -8.17
CA LEU A 329 29.37 -3.35 -9.11
C LEU A 329 30.73 -3.08 -8.47
N ASP A 330 31.74 -3.87 -8.82
CA ASP A 330 33.15 -3.59 -8.51
C ASP A 330 33.63 -2.25 -9.09
N ARG A 331 33.05 -1.85 -10.23
CA ARG A 331 33.24 -0.56 -10.86
C ARG A 331 31.92 -0.07 -11.43
N VAL A 332 31.48 1.11 -11.00
CA VAL A 332 30.39 1.83 -11.67
C VAL A 332 31.00 2.57 -12.87
N PRO A 333 30.57 2.30 -14.10
CA PRO A 333 31.05 3.01 -15.28
C PRO A 333 30.65 4.50 -15.24
N ASP A 334 31.47 5.35 -15.85
CA ASP A 334 31.16 6.78 -15.97
C ASP A 334 30.18 7.02 -17.13
N HIS A 335 28.89 6.93 -16.80
CA HIS A 335 27.81 7.17 -17.75
C HIS A 335 27.83 8.60 -18.33
N ALA A 336 28.35 9.59 -17.60
CA ALA A 336 28.42 10.96 -18.10
C ALA A 336 29.45 11.11 -19.24
N ASN A 337 30.42 10.20 -19.30
CA ASN A 337 31.47 10.16 -20.30
C ASN A 337 31.29 9.03 -21.34
N GLY A 338 30.15 8.32 -21.31
CA GLY A 338 29.83 7.26 -22.27
C GLY A 338 30.76 6.04 -22.17
N GLU A 339 31.33 5.77 -20.99
CA GLU A 339 32.16 4.58 -20.79
C GLU A 339 31.25 3.35 -20.61
N PRO A 340 31.27 2.36 -21.52
CA PRO A 340 30.47 1.15 -21.35
C PRO A 340 31.10 0.21 -20.32
N LEU A 341 30.27 -0.60 -19.65
CA LEU A 341 30.78 -1.76 -18.91
C LEU A 341 31.27 -2.83 -19.88
N GLU A 342 32.52 -3.26 -19.70
CA GLU A 342 33.06 -4.38 -20.47
C GLU A 342 32.20 -5.64 -20.28
N THR A 343 31.91 -6.31 -21.39
CA THR A 343 31.19 -7.60 -21.42
C THR A 343 32.08 -8.77 -20.99
N ALA A 344 33.40 -8.60 -21.05
CA ALA A 344 34.36 -9.56 -20.50
C ALA A 344 34.23 -9.60 -18.97
N LEU A 345 34.13 -10.81 -18.41
CA LEU A 345 34.01 -11.03 -16.98
C LEU A 345 35.35 -11.49 -16.42
N ALA A 346 36.44 -10.76 -16.61
CA ALA A 346 37.78 -11.18 -16.18
C ALA A 346 37.98 -11.09 -14.63
N ASN A 347 37.37 -12.03 -13.88
CA ASN A 347 37.36 -12.09 -12.40
C ASN A 347 36.59 -10.94 -11.73
N VAL A 348 35.48 -10.55 -12.34
CA VAL A 348 34.57 -9.56 -11.78
C VAL A 348 34.00 -10.05 -10.46
N VAL A 349 33.94 -9.16 -9.46
CA VAL A 349 33.24 -9.43 -8.20
C VAL A 349 32.03 -8.51 -8.12
N VAL A 350 30.86 -9.09 -7.95
CA VAL A 350 29.61 -8.35 -7.71
C VAL A 350 29.14 -8.62 -6.29
N ASN A 351 28.58 -7.62 -5.63
CA ASN A 351 28.03 -7.76 -4.29
C ASN A 351 26.50 -7.67 -4.34
N GLY A 352 25.84 -8.57 -3.63
CA GLY A 352 24.41 -8.51 -3.41
C GLY A 352 24.03 -9.10 -2.05
N PRO A 353 22.72 -9.30 -1.77
CA PRO A 353 22.26 -9.68 -0.44
C PRO A 353 22.70 -11.08 0.01
N ALA A 354 23.04 -11.97 -0.93
CA ALA A 354 23.59 -13.29 -0.64
C ALA A 354 25.12 -13.28 -0.45
N GLY A 355 25.75 -12.10 -0.44
CA GLY A 355 27.19 -11.92 -0.37
C GLY A 355 27.86 -11.71 -1.74
N PRO A 356 29.20 -11.63 -1.76
CA PRO A 356 29.98 -11.42 -2.98
C PRO A 356 29.94 -12.67 -3.89
N ALA A 357 29.77 -12.48 -5.19
CA ALA A 357 29.89 -13.52 -6.20
C ALA A 357 31.00 -13.21 -7.20
N LYS A 358 31.83 -14.22 -7.49
CA LYS A 358 32.88 -14.13 -8.51
C LYS A 358 32.33 -14.59 -9.85
N LEU A 359 32.33 -13.69 -10.82
CA LEU A 359 31.95 -13.96 -12.19
C LEU A 359 33.19 -14.03 -13.07
N SER A 360 33.23 -15.05 -13.92
CA SER A 360 34.29 -15.30 -14.88
C SER A 360 33.70 -15.59 -16.25
N ASP A 361 34.47 -15.47 -17.34
CA ASP A 361 34.00 -15.93 -18.66
C ASP A 361 33.66 -17.44 -18.65
N ALA A 362 34.36 -18.22 -17.82
CA ALA A 362 34.03 -19.62 -17.59
C ALA A 362 32.68 -19.79 -16.87
N THR A 363 32.37 -18.92 -15.90
CA THR A 363 31.05 -18.84 -15.24
C THR A 363 29.99 -18.46 -16.27
N ALA A 364 30.27 -17.46 -17.12
CA ALA A 364 29.37 -17.00 -18.17
C ALA A 364 29.02 -18.15 -19.11
N LYS A 365 30.03 -18.84 -19.64
CA LYS A 365 29.86 -20.01 -20.50
C LYS A 365 29.10 -21.14 -19.80
N LYS A 366 29.41 -21.42 -18.54
CA LYS A 366 28.76 -22.49 -17.76
C LYS A 366 27.27 -22.20 -17.54
N LEU A 367 26.91 -20.94 -17.30
CA LEU A 367 25.53 -20.51 -17.03
C LEU A 367 24.78 -20.08 -18.29
N ASP A 368 25.37 -20.29 -19.47
CA ASP A 368 24.87 -19.82 -20.77
C ASP A 368 24.48 -18.34 -20.72
N LEU A 369 25.38 -17.51 -20.18
CA LEU A 369 25.13 -16.08 -20.09
C LEU A 369 25.34 -15.44 -21.46
N ARG A 370 24.30 -14.80 -22.01
CA ARG A 370 24.34 -14.18 -23.33
C ARG A 370 24.19 -12.67 -23.23
N PRO A 371 25.08 -11.88 -23.87
CA PRO A 371 24.77 -10.50 -24.22
C PRO A 371 23.78 -10.55 -25.39
N GLY A 372 22.56 -10.04 -25.22
CA GLY A 372 21.50 -10.14 -26.24
C GLY A 372 21.13 -8.79 -26.85
N MET A 373 20.72 -8.78 -28.12
CA MET A 373 20.20 -7.59 -28.84
C MET A 373 18.73 -7.27 -28.50
N ALA A 374 17.99 -8.19 -27.88
CA ALA A 374 16.64 -7.93 -27.36
C ALA A 374 16.63 -7.03 -26.11
N CYS A 375 17.79 -6.47 -25.74
CA CYS A 375 18.14 -6.15 -24.35
C CYS A 375 18.74 -4.76 -24.14
N GLU A 376 18.92 -3.92 -25.19
CA GLU A 376 19.04 -2.45 -25.13
C GLU A 376 19.47 -1.83 -26.48
N LEU A 377 19.09 -0.56 -26.68
CA LEU A 377 19.53 0.28 -27.79
C LEU A 377 20.98 0.79 -27.60
N GLU A 378 21.48 1.04 -26.38
CA GLU A 378 22.83 1.59 -26.13
C GLU A 378 23.33 1.31 -24.68
N GLY A 379 24.33 0.44 -24.45
CA GLY A 379 25.25 0.58 -23.29
C GLY A 379 25.39 -0.53 -22.23
N ASP A 380 24.35 -1.29 -21.86
CA ASP A 380 24.37 -1.98 -20.54
C ASP A 380 24.60 -3.50 -20.55
N ALA A 381 25.09 -4.04 -21.67
CA ALA A 381 25.35 -5.49 -21.81
C ALA A 381 26.26 -6.07 -20.70
N GLY A 382 27.28 -5.33 -20.29
CA GLY A 382 28.17 -5.75 -19.19
C GLY A 382 27.47 -5.79 -17.83
N PHE A 383 26.53 -4.88 -17.56
CA PHE A 383 25.72 -4.89 -16.35
C PHE A 383 24.75 -6.07 -16.33
N ASN A 384 24.04 -6.29 -17.44
CA ASN A 384 23.06 -7.36 -17.55
C ASN A 384 23.73 -8.73 -17.32
N LEU A 385 24.91 -8.97 -17.91
CA LEU A 385 25.70 -10.19 -17.67
C LEU A 385 26.05 -10.38 -16.18
N ARG A 386 26.39 -9.29 -15.48
CA ARG A 386 26.74 -9.30 -14.06
C ARG A 386 25.53 -9.62 -13.17
N LEU A 387 24.41 -8.92 -13.36
CA LEU A 387 23.19 -9.15 -12.60
C LEU A 387 22.61 -10.55 -12.86
N ARG A 388 22.58 -10.98 -14.12
CA ARG A 388 22.11 -12.32 -14.51
C ARG A 388 23.01 -13.42 -13.97
N GLY A 389 24.33 -13.22 -14.01
CA GLY A 389 25.29 -14.12 -13.40
C GLY A 389 25.05 -14.26 -11.90
N TYR A 390 24.78 -13.15 -11.21
CA TYR A 390 24.45 -13.14 -9.80
C TYR A 390 23.14 -13.89 -9.51
N LEU A 391 22.06 -13.58 -10.23
CA LEU A 391 20.76 -14.24 -10.10
C LEU A 391 20.83 -15.74 -10.39
N ALA A 392 21.63 -16.16 -11.37
CA ALA A 392 21.80 -17.57 -11.68
C ALA A 392 22.57 -18.34 -10.59
N LEU A 393 23.46 -17.67 -9.84
CA LEU A 393 24.16 -18.25 -8.68
C LEU A 393 23.31 -18.17 -7.40
N HIS A 394 22.46 -17.15 -7.28
CA HIS A 394 21.67 -16.84 -6.09
C HIS A 394 20.21 -16.45 -6.47
N PRO A 395 19.38 -17.43 -6.90
CA PRO A 395 18.05 -17.16 -7.46
C PRO A 395 17.07 -16.48 -6.49
N ASP A 396 17.34 -16.59 -5.18
CA ASP A 396 16.50 -16.02 -4.12
C ASP A 396 17.03 -14.70 -3.53
N ALA A 397 18.18 -14.20 -3.99
CA ALA A 397 18.93 -13.17 -3.28
C ALA A 397 18.17 -11.85 -3.06
N PHE A 398 17.37 -11.43 -4.04
CA PHE A 398 16.70 -10.12 -3.98
C PHE A 398 15.25 -10.21 -3.52
N TRP A 399 14.69 -11.41 -3.47
CA TRP A 399 13.29 -11.59 -3.17
C TRP A 399 13.04 -11.44 -1.67
N ALA A 400 12.20 -10.48 -1.30
CA ALA A 400 11.68 -10.40 0.07
C ALA A 400 10.90 -11.69 0.42
N PRO A 401 10.75 -12.03 1.72
CA PRO A 401 9.84 -13.08 2.15
C PRO A 401 8.47 -12.97 1.45
N PRO A 402 7.86 -14.09 1.00
CA PRO A 402 6.56 -14.04 0.30
C PRO A 402 5.45 -13.36 1.11
N ALA A 403 5.53 -13.40 2.45
CA ALA A 403 4.63 -12.70 3.35
C ALA A 403 4.63 -11.17 3.13
N ASP A 404 5.79 -10.59 2.84
CA ASP A 404 5.93 -9.15 2.59
C ASP A 404 5.28 -8.76 1.26
N ALA A 405 5.37 -9.63 0.24
CA ALA A 405 4.73 -9.39 -1.04
C ALA A 405 3.20 -9.38 -0.91
N ILE A 406 2.63 -10.32 -0.15
CA ILE A 406 1.17 -10.44 -0.01
C ILE A 406 0.55 -9.44 0.97
N ALA A 407 1.36 -8.73 1.77
CA ALA A 407 0.87 -7.66 2.63
C ALA A 407 0.19 -6.53 1.81
N GLU A 408 0.68 -6.27 0.61
CA GLU A 408 0.10 -5.27 -0.31
C GLU A 408 -1.30 -5.65 -0.84
N LEU A 409 -1.66 -6.95 -0.79
CA LEU A 409 -3.00 -7.39 -1.18
C LEU A 409 -4.07 -6.90 -0.20
N ALA A 410 -3.71 -6.50 1.02
CA ALA A 410 -4.64 -6.11 2.07
C ALA A 410 -5.75 -7.15 2.34
N ILE A 411 -5.44 -8.44 2.11
CA ILE A 411 -6.33 -9.56 2.42
C ILE A 411 -6.18 -9.86 3.91
N PRO A 412 -7.25 -9.73 4.72
CA PRO A 412 -7.22 -10.14 6.12
C PRO A 412 -6.83 -11.61 6.21
N ASP A 413 -6.03 -11.98 7.22
CA ASP A 413 -5.63 -13.37 7.52
C ASP A 413 -4.98 -14.17 6.38
N ALA A 414 -4.42 -13.50 5.37
CA ALA A 414 -3.87 -14.12 4.18
C ALA A 414 -2.84 -15.23 4.46
N GLU A 415 -2.97 -16.34 3.74
CA GLU A 415 -1.99 -17.41 3.66
C GLU A 415 -1.41 -17.50 2.25
N VAL A 416 -0.08 -17.62 2.17
CA VAL A 416 0.64 -17.88 0.92
C VAL A 416 0.33 -19.32 0.48
N LEU A 417 -0.23 -19.48 -0.72
CA LEU A 417 -0.55 -20.78 -1.30
C LEU A 417 0.48 -21.22 -2.34
N VAL A 418 0.95 -20.31 -3.19
CA VAL A 418 1.88 -20.62 -4.28
C VAL A 418 3.00 -19.59 -4.28
N VAL A 419 4.24 -20.08 -4.44
CA VAL A 419 5.42 -19.27 -4.75
C VAL A 419 6.14 -19.96 -5.90
N ALA A 420 6.43 -19.23 -6.98
CA ALA A 420 7.13 -19.78 -8.14
C ALA A 420 8.01 -18.73 -8.80
N THR A 421 9.27 -19.07 -9.06
CA THR A 421 10.23 -18.29 -9.87
C THR A 421 10.42 -18.88 -11.27
N GLU A 422 10.00 -20.14 -11.45
CA GLU A 422 10.05 -20.87 -12.71
C GLU A 422 8.63 -21.27 -13.13
N PHE A 423 8.07 -20.55 -14.10
CA PHE A 423 6.74 -20.83 -14.64
C PHE A 423 6.57 -20.26 -16.05
N ARG A 424 5.52 -20.70 -16.76
CA ARG A 424 5.14 -20.15 -18.06
C ARG A 424 4.27 -18.91 -17.88
N HIS A 425 4.90 -17.74 -17.99
CA HIS A 425 4.27 -16.44 -18.10
C HIS A 425 3.69 -16.19 -19.50
N VAL A 426 2.72 -15.28 -19.60
CA VAL A 426 2.16 -14.82 -20.87
C VAL A 426 2.18 -13.29 -20.93
N VAL A 427 2.52 -12.72 -22.09
CA VAL A 427 2.75 -11.27 -22.25
C VAL A 427 1.50 -10.46 -22.60
N GLY A 428 0.34 -11.12 -22.75
CA GLY A 428 -0.91 -10.47 -23.17
C GLY A 428 -1.19 -10.57 -24.66
N ALA A 429 -2.28 -9.93 -25.10
CA ALA A 429 -2.79 -10.02 -26.48
C ALA A 429 -2.23 -8.96 -27.44
N THR A 430 -1.55 -7.94 -26.91
CA THR A 430 -1.30 -6.68 -27.64
C THR A 430 -0.03 -6.66 -28.51
N TYR A 431 0.76 -7.74 -28.54
CA TYR A 431 1.95 -7.85 -29.39
C TYR A 431 1.62 -8.31 -30.82
N GLU A 432 0.75 -7.56 -31.53
CA GLU A 432 0.39 -7.85 -32.93
C GLU A 432 1.57 -7.64 -33.91
N ARG A 433 2.62 -6.93 -33.50
CA ARG A 433 3.78 -6.59 -34.36
C ARG A 433 4.81 -7.72 -34.51
N LEU A 434 4.83 -8.70 -33.61
CA LEU A 434 5.70 -9.87 -33.76
C LEU A 434 5.08 -10.82 -34.80
N LYS A 435 5.63 -10.80 -36.02
CA LYS A 435 5.18 -11.60 -37.17
C LYS A 435 5.21 -13.12 -36.93
N LYS A 436 5.91 -13.60 -35.91
CA LYS A 436 5.95 -15.01 -35.48
C LYS A 436 5.16 -15.14 -34.17
N THR A 437 4.12 -15.97 -34.17
CA THR A 437 3.40 -16.38 -32.95
C THR A 437 4.34 -17.16 -32.04
N VAL A 438 4.95 -16.49 -31.07
CA VAL A 438 5.69 -17.13 -29.98
C VAL A 438 4.70 -17.70 -28.96
N SER A 439 5.02 -18.86 -28.39
CA SER A 439 4.09 -19.66 -27.56
C SER A 439 3.59 -18.98 -26.28
N TRP A 440 4.21 -17.86 -25.89
CA TRP A 440 3.87 -17.05 -24.73
C TRP A 440 3.03 -15.81 -25.05
N HIS A 441 2.63 -15.64 -26.30
CA HIS A 441 1.59 -14.67 -26.66
C HIS A 441 0.22 -15.21 -26.33
N GLY A 442 -0.58 -14.40 -25.64
CA GLY A 442 -1.94 -14.76 -25.30
C GLY A 442 -2.35 -14.26 -23.93
N LEU A 443 -3.62 -14.51 -23.63
CA LEU A 443 -4.25 -14.13 -22.39
C LEU A 443 -4.00 -15.20 -21.31
N PRO A 444 -3.92 -14.82 -20.03
CA PRO A 444 -3.87 -15.76 -18.90
C PRO A 444 -4.92 -16.88 -18.99
N SER A 445 -6.15 -16.58 -19.40
CA SER A 445 -7.23 -17.56 -19.58
C SER A 445 -6.96 -18.62 -20.65
N LYS A 446 -5.97 -18.42 -21.52
CA LYS A 446 -5.54 -19.40 -22.53
C LYS A 446 -4.34 -20.22 -22.07
N SER A 447 -3.63 -19.80 -21.03
CA SER A 447 -2.48 -20.50 -20.46
C SER A 447 -2.92 -21.58 -19.46
N GLU A 448 -2.45 -22.81 -19.66
CA GLU A 448 -2.67 -23.90 -18.69
C GLU A 448 -2.04 -23.59 -17.31
N THR A 449 -0.94 -22.82 -17.29
CA THR A 449 -0.30 -22.36 -16.05
C THR A 449 -1.24 -21.50 -15.22
N TYR A 450 -1.81 -20.45 -15.83
CA TYR A 450 -2.74 -19.55 -15.12
C TYR A 450 -4.09 -20.20 -14.81
N LYS A 451 -4.61 -21.08 -15.68
CA LYS A 451 -5.80 -21.89 -15.35
C LYS A 451 -5.57 -22.77 -14.13
N SER A 452 -4.41 -23.43 -14.05
CA SER A 452 -4.06 -24.28 -12.91
C SER A 452 -3.84 -23.47 -11.63
N LEU A 453 -3.29 -22.25 -11.73
CA LEU A 453 -3.15 -21.31 -10.62
C LEU A 453 -4.52 -20.90 -10.08
N ALA A 454 -5.44 -20.49 -10.97
CA ALA A 454 -6.80 -20.14 -10.58
C ALA A 454 -7.52 -21.33 -9.92
N ALA A 455 -7.34 -22.55 -10.43
CA ALA A 455 -7.87 -23.76 -9.81
C ALA A 455 -7.26 -24.04 -8.43
N ALA A 456 -5.95 -23.84 -8.26
CA ALA A 456 -5.25 -23.99 -6.99
C ALA A 456 -5.76 -22.99 -5.94
N LEU A 457 -5.95 -21.73 -6.33
CA LEU A 457 -6.55 -20.69 -5.51
C LEU A 457 -7.95 -21.08 -5.09
N VAL A 458 -8.87 -21.33 -6.04
CA VAL A 458 -10.28 -21.71 -5.79
C VAL A 458 -10.40 -22.92 -4.88
N ALA A 459 -9.58 -23.95 -5.10
CA ALA A 459 -9.66 -25.19 -4.32
C ALA A 459 -8.83 -25.18 -3.03
N ARG A 460 -8.08 -24.11 -2.73
CA ARG A 460 -7.11 -24.02 -1.63
C ARG A 460 -6.10 -25.17 -1.65
N LYS A 461 -5.67 -25.58 -2.84
CA LYS A 461 -4.81 -26.76 -3.04
C LYS A 461 -3.59 -26.35 -3.87
N PRO A 462 -2.48 -25.92 -3.23
CA PRO A 462 -1.24 -25.53 -3.90
C PRO A 462 -0.76 -26.54 -4.95
N LYS A 463 -0.87 -27.83 -4.63
CA LYS A 463 -0.52 -28.96 -5.51
C LYS A 463 -1.29 -29.04 -6.85
N LEU A 464 -2.34 -28.25 -7.04
CA LEU A 464 -3.03 -28.14 -8.34
C LEU A 464 -2.33 -27.18 -9.30
N PHE A 465 -1.47 -26.29 -8.79
CA PHE A 465 -0.69 -25.40 -9.64
C PHE A 465 0.32 -26.19 -10.45
N LYS A 466 0.27 -25.99 -11.77
CA LYS A 466 1.18 -26.56 -12.75
C LYS A 466 1.94 -25.40 -13.38
N PRO A 467 3.21 -25.15 -13.01
CA PRO A 467 3.95 -23.98 -13.49
C PRO A 467 4.13 -23.95 -15.01
N GLY A 468 4.09 -25.11 -15.67
CA GLY A 468 4.39 -25.23 -17.10
C GLY A 468 5.89 -25.13 -17.37
N GLU A 469 6.26 -25.12 -18.64
CA GLU A 469 7.65 -24.92 -19.05
C GLU A 469 8.06 -23.47 -18.80
N PRO A 470 9.09 -23.21 -17.96
CA PRO A 470 9.47 -21.86 -17.61
C PRO A 470 9.88 -21.05 -18.83
N ASN A 471 9.31 -19.85 -18.96
CA ASN A 471 9.77 -18.82 -19.89
C ASN A 471 10.12 -17.52 -19.17
N THR A 472 10.22 -17.56 -17.83
CA THR A 472 10.66 -16.45 -16.98
C THR A 472 12.17 -16.36 -16.90
N ASP A 473 12.88 -17.32 -17.49
CA ASP A 473 14.32 -17.27 -17.68
C ASP A 473 14.64 -16.32 -18.84
N TRP A 474 15.38 -15.27 -18.51
CA TRP A 474 15.83 -14.25 -19.44
C TRP A 474 16.61 -14.85 -20.64
N ARG A 475 17.27 -16.02 -20.48
CA ARG A 475 18.03 -16.68 -21.56
C ARG A 475 17.17 -17.01 -22.77
N LEU A 476 15.88 -17.30 -22.54
CA LEU A 476 14.94 -17.67 -23.59
C LEU A 476 14.55 -16.49 -24.49
N HIS A 477 14.75 -15.27 -24.00
CA HIS A 477 14.41 -14.02 -24.71
C HIS A 477 15.64 -13.36 -25.34
N ALA A 478 16.84 -13.78 -24.94
CA ALA A 478 18.10 -13.27 -25.47
C ALA A 478 18.42 -13.74 -26.92
N VAL A 479 17.57 -14.57 -27.55
CA VAL A 479 17.86 -15.29 -28.82
C VAL A 479 17.07 -14.79 -30.03
N HIS A 480 16.42 -13.62 -29.98
CA HIS A 480 15.81 -13.05 -31.18
C HIS A 480 16.84 -12.31 -32.03
N GLU A 481 17.56 -13.08 -32.88
CA GLU A 481 18.20 -12.53 -34.08
C GLU A 481 17.11 -12.01 -35.03
N ILE A 482 17.25 -10.75 -35.46
CA ILE A 482 16.59 -10.26 -36.68
C ILE A 482 17.31 -10.97 -37.83
N GLU A 483 16.67 -11.98 -38.42
CA GLU A 483 16.95 -12.39 -39.80
C GLU A 483 16.49 -11.30 -40.77
#